data_AF-A0A2R6I7I3-F1
#
_entry.id   AF-A0A2R6I7I3-F1
#
_cell.length_a   1.000
_cell.length_b   1.000
_cell.length_c   1.000
_cell.angle_alpha   90.00
_cell.angle_beta   90.00
_cell.angle_gamma   90.00
#
_symmetry.space_group_name_H-M   'P 1'
#
loop_
_entity.id
_entity.type
_entity.pdbx_description
1 polymer ?
#
loop_
_entity_poly.entity_id
_entity_poly.type
_entity_poly.pdbx_seq_one_letter_code
_entity_poly.pdbx_strand_id
1 'polypeptide(L)'
;VESFVVQEYLPDDIETPQPVAMVDLPQADGEGDPARVYGLLTETDLEKIDVGTEVVARFRELFSEGERPINSFKFSVPRGEKR
;
A
#
# COMPACT_ATOMS: atom_id res chain seq x y z
N VAL A 1 9.11 1.62 3.19
CA VAL A 1 8.05 2.52 3.72
C VAL A 1 8.76 3.65 4.45
N GLU A 2 8.53 4.90 4.08
CA GLU A 2 9.17 6.05 4.71
C GLU A 2 8.38 6.58 5.92
N SER A 3 7.06 6.47 5.84
CA SER A 3 6.13 6.80 6.92
C SER A 3 4.78 6.17 6.62
N PHE A 4 3.96 5.94 7.64
CA PHE A 4 2.60 5.46 7.48
C PHE A 4 1.68 6.00 8.56
N VAL A 5 0.38 5.99 8.25
CA VAL A 5 -0.71 6.32 9.17
C VAL A 5 -1.80 5.27 9.04
N VAL A 6 -2.52 5.02 10.14
CA VAL A 6 -3.72 4.18 10.15
C VAL A 6 -4.92 5.10 10.30
N GLN A 7 -5.82 5.05 9.32
CA GLN A 7 -7.04 5.86 9.30
C GLN A 7 -8.17 5.05 9.92
N GLU A 8 -8.58 5.45 11.12
CA GLU A 8 -9.65 4.79 11.90
C GLU A 8 -11.04 5.41 11.66
N TYR A 9 -11.09 6.66 11.18
CA TYR A 9 -12.32 7.42 11.02
C TYR A 9 -12.41 7.97 9.60
N LEU A 10 -13.16 7.26 8.76
CA LEU A 10 -13.45 7.60 7.37
C LEU A 10 -14.97 7.54 7.13
N PRO A 11 -15.48 8.08 6.01
CA PRO A 11 -16.85 7.85 5.57
C PRO A 11 -17.24 6.36 5.57
N ASP A 12 -18.51 6.07 5.85
CA ASP A 12 -19.03 4.70 6.08
C ASP A 12 -18.90 3.77 4.86
N ASP A 13 -18.70 4.32 3.67
CA ASP A 13 -18.49 3.59 2.42
C ASP A 13 -17.04 3.15 2.20
N ILE A 14 -16.13 3.48 3.13
CA ILE A 14 -14.71 3.10 3.07
C ILE A 14 -14.38 2.12 4.20
N GLU A 15 -13.75 1.00 3.83
CA GLU A 15 -13.28 0.00 4.78
C GLU A 15 -12.19 0.57 5.69
N THR A 16 -12.39 0.46 7.00
CA THR A 16 -11.46 0.88 8.07
C THR A 16 -11.15 -0.31 9.00
N PRO A 17 -9.97 -0.36 9.67
CA PRO A 17 -8.86 0.61 9.60
C PRO A 17 -8.16 0.61 8.24
N GLN A 18 -7.89 1.80 7.70
CA GLN A 18 -7.26 1.96 6.39
C GLN A 18 -5.82 2.46 6.54
N PRO A 19 -4.81 1.60 6.43
CA PRO A 19 -3.41 2.01 6.47
C PRO A 19 -2.97 2.64 5.15
N VAL A 20 -2.32 3.79 5.25
CA VAL A 20 -1.74 4.53 4.12
C VAL A 20 -0.27 4.76 4.39
N ALA A 21 0.57 4.45 3.41
CA ALA A 21 2.00 4.61 3.50
C ALA A 21 2.55 5.53 2.42
N MET A 22 3.60 6.26 2.78
CA MET A 22 4.54 6.90 1.88
C MET A 22 5.65 5.90 1.55
N VAL A 23 5.86 5.62 0.27
CA VAL A 23 6.81 4.61 -0.22
C VAL A 23 7.69 5.25 -1.27
N ASP A 24 9.00 5.08 -1.12
CA ASP A 24 9.96 5.44 -2.16
C ASP A 24 10.18 4.22 -3.08
N LEU A 25 9.90 4.41 -4.36
CA LEU A 25 10.03 3.40 -5.40
C LEU A 25 11.32 3.63 -6.19
N PRO A 26 12.17 2.61 -6.34
CA PRO A 26 13.34 2.72 -7.20
C PRO A 26 12.92 2.90 -8.67
N GLN A 27 13.73 3.63 -9.44
CA GLN A 27 13.55 3.72 -10.89
C GLN A 27 13.73 2.34 -11.55
N ALA A 28 13.07 2.11 -12.69
CA ALA A 28 13.05 0.80 -13.34
C ALA A 28 14.43 0.37 -13.86
N ASP A 29 15.28 1.33 -14.22
CA ASP A 29 16.68 1.14 -14.61
C ASP A 29 17.65 1.15 -13.42
N GLY A 30 17.15 1.44 -12.21
CA GLY A 30 17.95 1.53 -10.99
C GLY A 30 18.80 2.79 -10.89
N GLU A 31 18.66 3.75 -11.81
CA GLU A 31 19.44 4.98 -11.83
C GLU A 31 18.60 6.19 -11.43
N GLY A 32 19.22 7.15 -10.72
CA GLY A 32 18.56 8.38 -10.27
C GLY A 32 17.81 8.26 -8.94
N ASP A 33 17.10 9.33 -8.59
CA ASP A 33 16.40 9.42 -7.31
C ASP A 33 15.11 8.57 -7.32
N PRO A 34 14.78 7.89 -6.21
CA PRO A 34 13.53 7.17 -6.06
C PRO A 34 12.30 8.09 -6.26
N ALA A 35 11.26 7.56 -6.90
CA ALA A 35 9.97 8.23 -6.99
C ALA A 35 9.16 7.98 -5.72
N ARG A 36 8.74 9.05 -5.05
CA ARG A 36 7.88 8.95 -3.87
C ARG A 36 6.41 8.80 -4.27
N VAL A 37 5.75 7.78 -3.73
CA VAL A 37 4.32 7.54 -3.92
C VAL A 37 3.59 7.36 -2.60
N TYR A 38 2.29 7.65 -2.60
CA TYR A 38 1.39 7.37 -1.49
C TYR A 38 0.47 6.23 -1.91
N GLY A 39 0.31 5.22 -1.06
CA GLY A 39 -0.53 4.09 -1.38
C GLY A 39 -1.07 3.36 -0.17
N LEU A 40 -2.17 2.64 -0.39
CA LEU A 40 -2.82 1.84 0.65
C LEU A 40 -2.01 0.57 0.91
N LEU A 41 -1.88 0.21 2.18
CA LEU A 41 -1.36 -1.10 2.58
C LEU A 41 -2.51 -2.10 2.62
N THR A 42 -2.26 -3.31 2.13
CA THR A 42 -3.24 -4.39 2.06
C THR A 42 -2.57 -5.73 2.32
N GLU A 43 -3.37 -6.75 2.64
CA GLU A 43 -2.89 -8.12 2.90
C GLU A 43 -1.72 -8.17 3.91
N THR A 44 -1.67 -7.20 4.83
CA THR A 44 -0.58 -7.00 5.78
C THR A 44 -1.16 -6.78 7.16
N ASP A 45 -0.57 -7.44 8.14
CA ASP A 45 -0.87 -7.25 9.55
C ASP A 45 -0.19 -5.95 10.03
N LEU A 46 -0.97 -5.01 10.57
CA LEU A 46 -0.49 -3.68 10.95
C LEU A 46 0.61 -3.73 12.00
N GLU A 47 0.60 -4.74 12.87
CA GLU A 47 1.64 -4.96 13.88
C GLU A 47 3.00 -5.35 13.28
N LYS A 48 3.05 -5.66 11.98
CA LYS A 48 4.26 -6.08 11.26
C LYS A 48 4.84 -4.99 10.35
N ILE A 49 4.31 -3.78 10.43
CA ILE A 49 4.77 -2.65 9.60
C ILE A 49 5.52 -1.66 10.49
N ASP A 50 6.75 -1.36 10.08
CA ASP A 50 7.59 -0.32 10.65
C ASP A 50 8.05 0.64 9.55
N VAL A 51 8.56 1.80 9.96
CA VAL A 51 9.35 2.64 9.05
C VAL A 51 10.58 1.86 8.60
N GLY A 52 10.85 1.88 7.31
CA GLY A 52 11.88 1.07 6.66
C GLY A 52 11.40 -0.29 6.14
N THR A 53 10.17 -0.75 6.46
CA THR A 53 9.65 -2.02 5.93
C THR A 53 9.60 -2.00 4.40
N GLU A 54 10.16 -3.03 3.78
CA GLU A 54 10.06 -3.27 2.35
C GLU A 54 8.66 -3.76 1.99
N VAL A 55 8.13 -3.24 0.87
CA VAL A 55 6.80 -3.59 0.38
C VAL A 55 6.84 -3.85 -1.11
N VAL A 56 5.86 -4.61 -1.60
CA VAL A 56 5.69 -4.90 -3.02
C VAL A 56 4.36 -4.35 -3.50
N ALA A 57 4.35 -3.81 -4.72
CA ALA A 57 3.13 -3.37 -5.37
C ALA A 57 2.26 -4.57 -5.78
N ARG A 58 0.95 -4.44 -5.58
CA ARG A 58 -0.09 -5.41 -5.91
C ARG A 58 -1.20 -4.71 -6.68
N PHE A 59 -1.57 -5.25 -7.84
CA PHE A 59 -2.74 -4.75 -8.56
C PHE A 59 -4.02 -5.27 -7.89
N ARG A 60 -4.86 -4.36 -7.41
CA ARG A 60 -6.07 -4.65 -6.63
C ARG A 60 -7.17 -3.65 -6.95
N GLU A 61 -8.41 -4.03 -6.68
CA GLU A 61 -9.52 -3.09 -6.66
C GLU A 61 -9.27 -2.05 -5.55
N LEU A 62 -9.39 -0.77 -5.90
CA LEU A 62 -9.25 0.35 -4.99
C LEU A 62 -10.60 0.71 -4.38
N PHE A 63 -11.59 0.96 -5.23
CA PHE A 63 -13.00 1.18 -4.91
C PHE A 63 -13.86 0.88 -6.14
N SER A 64 -15.17 0.82 -5.94
CA SER A 64 -16.15 0.67 -7.01
C SER A 64 -16.97 1.95 -7.17
N GLU A 65 -17.23 2.34 -8.42
CA GLU A 65 -18.17 3.42 -8.75
C GLU A 65 -19.37 2.78 -9.48
N GLY A 66 -20.39 2.40 -8.70
CA GLY A 66 -21.50 1.59 -9.19
C GLY A 66 -21.04 0.19 -9.61
N GLU A 67 -21.28 -0.21 -10.86
CA GLU A 67 -20.87 -1.52 -11.40
C GLU A 67 -19.45 -1.53 -12.01
N ARG A 68 -18.72 -0.41 -11.95
CA ARG A 68 -17.38 -0.29 -12.55
C ARG A 68 -16.30 -0.38 -11.48
N PRO A 69 -15.53 -1.49 -11.41
CA PRO A 69 -14.42 -1.59 -10.47
C PRO A 69 -13.25 -0.71 -10.94
N ILE A 70 -12.76 0.15 -10.06
CA ILE A 70 -11.55 0.94 -10.30
C ILE A 70 -10.38 0.20 -9.65
N ASN A 71 -9.45 -0.25 -10.49
CA ASN A 71 -8.27 -0.98 -10.06
C ASN A 71 -7.04 -0.07 -10.02
N SER A 72 -6.19 -0.27 -9.03
CA SER A 72 -4.92 0.44 -8.89
C SER A 72 -3.89 -0.42 -8.16
N PHE A 73 -2.70 0.13 -7.93
CA PHE A 73 -1.71 -0.49 -7.07
C PHE A 73 -2.01 -0.23 -5.60
N LYS A 74 -1.91 -1.28 -4.78
CA LYS A 74 -1.78 -1.25 -3.33
C LYS A 74 -0.44 -1.86 -2.95
N PHE A 75 -0.01 -1.72 -1.70
CA PHE A 75 1.24 -2.28 -1.20
C PHE A 75 0.99 -3.40 -0.20
N SER A 76 1.78 -4.45 -0.23
CA SER A 76 1.78 -5.49 0.80
C SER A 76 3.21 -5.77 1.24
N VAL A 77 3.39 -6.25 2.47
CA VAL A 77 4.67 -6.90 2.82
C VAL A 77 4.90 -8.10 1.88
N PRO A 78 6.16 -8.39 1.51
CA PRO A 78 6.48 -9.60 0.78
C PRO A 78 5.98 -10.83 1.56
N ARG A 79 5.28 -11.75 0.88
CA ARG A 79 4.96 -13.04 1.49
C ARG A 79 6.29 -13.78 1.67
N GLY A 80 6.64 -14.13 2.90
CA GLY A 80 7.81 -14.97 3.16
C GLY A 80 7.72 -16.26 2.34
N GLU A 81 8.85 -16.76 1.85
CA GLU A 81 8.90 -18.08 1.21
C GLU A 81 8.25 -19.10 2.14
N LYS A 82 7.22 -19.81 1.65
CA LYS A 82 6.74 -21.01 2.32
C LYS A 82 7.90 -21.99 2.32
N ARG A 83 8.57 -22.14 3.47
CA ARG A 83 9.42 -23.30 3.74
C ARG A 83 8.59 -24.57 3.81
#